data_AF-A0A2E6QHL1-F1
#
_entry.id   AF-A0A2E6QHL1-F1
#
_cell.length_a   1.000
_cell.length_b   1.000
_cell.length_c   1.000
_cell.angle_alpha   90.00
_cell.angle_beta   90.00
_cell.angle_gamma   90.00
#
_symmetry.space_group_name_H-M   'P 1'
#
loop_
_entity.id
_entity.type
_entity.pdbx_description
1 polymer ?
#
loop_
_entity_poly.entity_id
_entity_poly.type
_entity_poly.pdbx_seq_one_letter_code
_entity_poly.pdbx_strand_id
1 'polypeptide(L)'
;MTAHHPLTPSGRTLLAAITFAAGAIVGDSSHAAEPSKPECAALENWAVTIDEEDRVAPVEGSRAWIPQAFLEPAFAELFGVPALSWSYDAAGDMSAHVLECGHAAGNAGRMDARKALYDARGYFVSNLRGVLNQQARQEAAAQRAAEREKERREREAAASKLAAERAAERERQEAELRAQRAAQARARAEAQAEAQRQAQERPRPERQRQGTSGPAASTAGNVSDEGEAPISDYGEKLVADYRKKIAETEDSAASLQRLARWEQEIRQRIPKFAGDEAATALLEQIAAKLAPIRAATADGFMRSIDSVSIASDRTFVARIEEKVARAAKLDLTPEQFATIEAHARSRQQPRADRALAAAEEALDEFPESLKGLDALQEDFGEMRADIVDRGSEAARTSYLAAARARLTEIAREALPEFEEFVDGLEDEWWSMPAIELTAVGKDGFEEVDADVRTAYDAIIAAKRRRIEDAQR
;
A
#
# COMPACT_ATOMS: atom_id res chain seq x y z
N MET A 1 58.26 20.77 22.71
CA MET A 1 58.16 21.71 21.59
C MET A 1 56.77 21.58 21.02
N THR A 2 55.94 22.55 21.35
CA THR A 2 54.53 22.70 21.01
C THR A 2 54.40 23.18 19.57
N ALA A 3 53.59 22.49 18.76
CA ALA A 3 53.11 23.02 17.49
C ALA A 3 51.58 22.95 17.50
N HIS A 4 50.97 24.13 17.47
CA HIS A 4 49.54 24.39 17.52
C HIS A 4 48.86 24.02 16.21
N HIS A 5 47.74 23.30 16.30
CA HIS A 5 46.73 23.26 15.24
C HIS A 5 45.89 24.54 15.28
N PRO A 6 45.76 25.29 14.17
CA PRO A 6 44.73 26.31 14.07
C PRO A 6 43.38 25.66 13.68
N LEU A 7 42.39 25.85 14.55
CA LEU A 7 40.98 25.66 14.25
C LEU A 7 40.53 26.81 13.35
N THR A 8 40.02 26.50 12.16
CA THR A 8 39.23 27.43 11.34
C THR A 8 37.74 27.11 11.40
N PRO A 9 36.87 28.12 11.28
CA PRO A 9 35.54 28.10 11.87
C PRO A 9 34.45 27.64 10.90
N SER A 10 33.53 26.85 11.46
CA SER A 10 32.08 26.88 11.25
C SER A 10 31.56 27.60 9.99
N GLY A 11 31.43 26.85 8.90
CA GLY A 11 30.59 27.20 7.76
C GLY A 11 29.11 27.09 8.15
N ARG A 12 28.43 28.24 8.15
CA ARG A 12 27.02 28.43 8.46
C ARG A 12 26.12 27.55 7.59
N THR A 13 25.40 26.62 8.22
CA THR A 13 24.20 26.00 7.64
C THR A 13 23.10 27.05 7.58
N LEU A 14 22.84 27.58 6.38
CA LEU A 14 21.66 28.39 6.08
C LEU A 14 20.45 27.45 6.04
N LEU A 15 19.81 27.24 7.21
CA LEU A 15 18.48 26.66 7.31
C LEU A 15 17.48 27.68 6.79
N ALA A 16 17.16 27.61 5.49
CA ALA A 16 15.99 28.28 4.93
C ALA A 16 14.75 27.53 5.43
N ALA A 17 14.09 28.09 6.44
CA ALA A 17 12.79 27.62 6.90
C ALA A 17 11.73 28.00 5.85
N ILE A 18 11.41 27.07 4.94
CA ILE A 18 10.23 27.16 4.09
C ILE A 18 9.01 26.98 4.99
N THR A 19 8.38 28.10 5.33
CA THR A 19 7.15 28.12 6.12
C THR A 19 6.00 27.84 5.16
N PHE A 20 5.53 26.59 5.09
CA PHE A 20 4.27 26.26 4.42
C PHE A 20 3.10 26.80 5.24
N ALA A 21 2.64 28.00 4.88
CA ALA A 21 1.38 28.53 5.36
C ALA A 21 0.23 27.72 4.73
N ALA A 22 -0.27 26.73 5.46
CA ALA A 22 -1.49 26.01 5.14
C ALA A 22 -2.70 26.92 5.38
N GLY A 23 -2.95 27.85 4.45
CA GLY A 23 -4.20 28.60 4.35
C GLY A 23 -5.25 27.72 3.69
N ALA A 24 -6.32 27.39 4.42
CA ALA A 24 -7.48 26.69 3.88
C ALA A 24 -8.21 27.58 2.87
N ILE A 25 -7.84 27.47 1.60
CA ILE A 25 -8.63 27.96 0.47
C ILE A 25 -9.43 26.75 -0.02
N VAL A 26 -10.74 26.77 0.25
CA VAL A 26 -11.70 25.91 -0.43
C VAL A 26 -11.89 26.52 -1.82
N GLY A 27 -10.97 26.22 -2.72
CA GLY A 27 -10.99 26.62 -4.12
C GLY A 27 -11.33 25.42 -5.00
N ASP A 28 -12.18 25.65 -5.99
CA ASP A 28 -12.58 24.73 -7.04
C ASP A 28 -11.45 23.82 -7.53
N SER A 29 -11.82 22.56 -7.76
CA SER A 29 -11.09 21.50 -8.44
C SER A 29 -9.78 21.92 -9.09
N SER A 30 -8.68 21.46 -8.49
CA SER A 30 -7.29 21.51 -8.94
C SER A 30 -7.17 21.20 -10.44
N HIS A 31 -7.31 22.21 -11.29
CA HIS A 31 -6.76 22.15 -12.63
C HIS A 31 -5.27 22.36 -12.41
N ALA A 32 -4.49 21.29 -12.51
CA ALA A 32 -3.04 21.41 -12.60
C ALA A 32 -2.76 22.44 -13.70
N ALA A 33 -2.14 23.55 -13.33
CA ALA A 33 -1.87 24.61 -14.29
C ALA A 33 -0.99 24.02 -15.40
N GLU A 34 -1.48 24.07 -16.64
CA GLU A 34 -0.76 23.49 -17.76
C GLU A 34 0.55 24.26 -17.98
N PRO A 35 1.69 23.56 -18.09
CA PRO A 35 2.95 24.21 -18.38
C PRO A 35 2.94 24.81 -19.79
N SER A 36 3.49 26.01 -19.95
CA SER A 36 3.68 26.61 -21.26
C SER A 36 4.79 25.88 -22.01
N LYS A 37 4.63 25.66 -23.32
CA LYS A 37 5.67 25.15 -24.21
C LYS A 37 6.60 26.29 -24.65
N PRO A 38 7.80 26.44 -24.07
CA PRO A 38 8.74 27.47 -24.48
C PRO A 38 9.27 27.27 -25.92
N GLU A 39 9.68 28.35 -26.56
CA GLU A 39 10.36 28.33 -27.86
C GLU A 39 11.67 27.53 -27.79
N CYS A 40 12.04 26.84 -28.88
CA CYS A 40 13.21 25.96 -28.89
C CYS A 40 14.52 26.67 -28.51
N ALA A 41 14.73 27.91 -28.96
CA ALA A 41 15.92 28.68 -28.58
C ALA A 41 16.01 28.93 -27.07
N ALA A 42 14.88 29.10 -26.39
CA ALA A 42 14.85 29.27 -24.94
C ALA A 42 15.12 27.93 -24.22
N LEU A 43 14.56 26.83 -24.74
CA LEU A 43 14.85 25.48 -24.23
C LEU A 43 16.31 25.10 -24.35
N GLU A 44 16.96 25.42 -25.47
CA GLU A 44 18.37 25.10 -25.68
C GLU A 44 19.26 25.81 -24.67
N ASN A 45 19.01 27.11 -24.44
CA ASN A 45 19.76 27.91 -23.47
C ASN A 45 19.58 27.40 -22.03
N TRP A 46 18.41 26.86 -21.70
CA TRP A 46 18.16 26.25 -20.41
C TRP A 46 18.73 24.82 -20.30
N ALA A 47 18.62 24.01 -21.35
CA ALA A 47 19.05 22.61 -21.32
C ALA A 47 20.55 22.48 -21.03
N VAL A 48 21.37 23.42 -21.49
CA VAL A 48 22.82 23.45 -21.22
C VAL A 48 23.17 23.80 -19.75
N THR A 49 22.22 24.30 -18.96
CA THR A 49 22.43 24.59 -17.54
C THR A 49 22.14 23.38 -16.64
N ILE A 50 21.71 22.26 -17.22
CA ILE A 50 21.42 21.05 -16.45
C ILE A 50 22.73 20.33 -16.16
N ASP A 51 23.08 20.23 -14.87
CA ASP A 51 24.13 19.35 -14.37
C ASP A 51 23.52 18.04 -13.86
N GLU A 52 24.00 16.91 -14.37
CA GLU A 52 23.54 15.58 -13.95
C GLU A 52 23.97 15.24 -12.53
N GLU A 53 25.08 15.81 -12.04
CA GLU A 53 25.61 15.53 -10.72
C GLU A 53 24.81 16.23 -9.62
N ASP A 54 24.12 17.34 -9.95
CA ASP A 54 23.27 18.11 -9.06
C ASP A 54 21.89 17.48 -8.87
N ARG A 55 21.88 16.25 -8.34
CA ARG A 55 20.66 15.45 -8.14
C ARG A 55 19.96 15.84 -6.85
N VAL A 56 18.66 16.08 -6.95
CA VAL A 56 17.78 16.31 -5.79
C VAL A 56 16.66 15.29 -5.75
N ALA A 57 16.42 14.72 -4.57
CA ALA A 57 15.30 13.83 -4.30
C ALA A 57 14.20 14.62 -3.56
N PRO A 58 13.24 15.24 -4.27
CA PRO A 58 12.25 16.13 -3.66
C PRO A 58 11.20 15.37 -2.83
N VAL A 59 11.06 14.06 -3.03
CA VAL A 59 10.11 13.21 -2.31
C VAL A 59 10.85 12.42 -1.23
N GLU A 60 10.56 12.71 0.03
CA GLU A 60 11.21 12.07 1.18
C GLU A 60 11.05 10.54 1.14
N GLY A 61 12.15 9.82 1.35
CA GLY A 61 12.18 8.35 1.32
C GLY A 61 12.10 7.71 -0.07
N SER A 62 11.98 8.51 -1.14
CA SER A 62 12.00 8.02 -2.52
C SER A 62 13.43 7.97 -3.07
N ARG A 63 13.68 7.03 -4.00
CA ARG A 63 14.90 7.03 -4.84
C ARG A 63 14.73 7.86 -6.11
N ALA A 64 13.52 8.35 -6.39
CA ALA A 64 13.28 9.23 -7.52
C ALA A 64 13.97 10.57 -7.28
N TRP A 65 14.70 11.05 -8.27
CA TRP A 65 15.46 12.28 -8.22
C TRP A 65 15.30 13.04 -9.53
N ILE A 66 15.50 14.34 -9.51
CA ILE A 66 15.56 15.24 -10.67
C ILE A 66 16.79 16.16 -10.55
N PRO A 67 17.32 16.69 -11.65
CA PRO A 67 18.36 17.72 -11.59
C PRO A 67 17.86 18.98 -10.88
N GLN A 68 18.76 19.66 -10.15
CA GLN A 68 18.45 20.89 -9.42
C GLN A 68 17.85 21.98 -10.33
N ALA A 69 18.26 22.05 -11.58
CA ALA A 69 17.75 22.99 -12.59
C ALA A 69 16.21 22.94 -12.77
N PHE A 70 15.55 21.82 -12.44
CA PHE A 70 14.08 21.68 -12.51
C PHE A 70 13.36 22.36 -11.33
N LEU A 71 14.08 22.66 -10.25
CA LEU A 71 13.57 23.29 -9.04
C LEU A 71 13.88 24.79 -8.97
N GLU A 72 14.64 25.30 -9.92
CA GLU A 72 15.07 26.70 -9.95
C GLU A 72 13.97 27.64 -10.46
N PRO A 73 13.97 28.92 -10.05
CA PRO A 73 13.05 29.92 -10.56
C PRO A 73 13.07 30.05 -12.09
N ALA A 74 14.24 29.89 -12.71
CA ALA A 74 14.40 29.95 -14.15
C ALA A 74 13.56 28.89 -14.89
N PHE A 75 13.37 27.70 -14.29
CA PHE A 75 12.48 26.69 -14.84
C PHE A 75 11.03 27.18 -14.82
N ALA A 76 10.56 27.68 -13.67
CA ALA A 76 9.18 28.16 -13.55
C ALA A 76 8.91 29.38 -14.45
N GLU A 77 9.90 30.25 -14.65
CA GLU A 77 9.81 31.37 -15.60
C GLU A 77 9.71 30.88 -17.05
N LEU A 78 10.47 29.84 -17.41
CA LEU A 78 10.49 29.29 -18.76
C LEU A 78 9.21 28.51 -19.11
N PHE A 79 8.71 27.71 -18.18
CA PHE A 79 7.56 26.81 -18.40
C PHE A 79 6.27 27.32 -17.76
N GLY A 80 6.27 28.52 -17.21
CA GLY A 80 5.12 29.19 -16.59
C GLY A 80 4.78 28.70 -15.18
N VAL A 81 5.12 27.47 -14.81
CA VAL A 81 4.83 26.88 -13.49
C VAL A 81 5.94 25.93 -13.00
N PRO A 82 6.15 25.77 -11.68
CA PRO A 82 7.20 24.90 -11.12
C PRO A 82 7.03 23.43 -11.52
N ALA A 83 8.14 22.71 -11.75
CA ALA A 83 8.12 21.32 -12.22
C ALA A 83 7.27 20.38 -11.35
N LEU A 84 7.34 20.51 -10.03
CA LEU A 84 6.59 19.65 -9.08
C LEU A 84 5.08 19.93 -9.03
N SER A 85 4.60 20.96 -9.73
CA SER A 85 3.17 21.26 -9.86
C SER A 85 2.54 20.63 -11.11
N TRP A 86 3.34 20.00 -11.96
CA TRP A 86 2.88 19.43 -13.21
C TRP A 86 2.14 18.10 -12.99
N SER A 87 1.27 17.76 -13.92
CA SER A 87 0.74 16.39 -14.01
C SER A 87 1.78 15.45 -14.65
N TYR A 88 1.59 14.15 -14.42
CA TYR A 88 2.40 13.10 -15.04
C TYR A 88 2.34 13.16 -16.58
N ASP A 89 1.17 13.50 -17.13
CA ASP A 89 0.93 13.60 -18.57
C ASP A 89 1.55 14.87 -19.15
N ALA A 90 1.45 16.01 -18.45
CA ALA A 90 2.08 17.26 -18.86
C ALA A 90 3.61 17.13 -18.98
N ALA A 91 4.25 16.37 -18.10
CA ALA A 91 5.68 16.06 -18.22
C ALA A 91 5.99 15.19 -19.47
N GLY A 92 5.08 14.30 -19.86
CA GLY A 92 5.16 13.54 -21.11
C GLY A 92 5.02 14.42 -22.35
N ASP A 93 4.02 15.30 -22.37
CA ASP A 93 3.78 16.24 -23.48
C ASP A 93 4.93 17.22 -23.66
N MET A 94 5.50 17.71 -22.56
CA MET A 94 6.69 18.55 -22.62
C MET A 94 7.91 17.78 -23.12
N SER A 95 8.06 16.51 -22.74
CA SER A 95 9.13 15.67 -23.28
C SER A 95 9.05 15.54 -24.80
N ALA A 96 7.85 15.39 -25.35
CA ALA A 96 7.64 15.38 -26.81
C ALA A 96 8.05 16.72 -27.44
N HIS A 97 7.69 17.85 -26.83
CA HIS A 97 8.11 19.18 -27.29
C HIS A 97 9.63 19.38 -27.25
N VAL A 98 10.29 18.93 -26.18
CA VAL A 98 11.76 18.98 -26.06
C VAL A 98 12.41 18.09 -27.14
N LEU A 99 11.81 16.94 -27.45
CA LEU A 99 12.27 16.08 -28.56
C LEU A 99 12.18 16.80 -29.91
N GLU A 100 11.05 17.44 -30.20
CA GLU A 100 10.84 18.25 -31.41
C GLU A 100 11.89 19.36 -31.55
N CYS A 101 12.17 20.10 -30.46
CA CYS A 101 13.22 21.10 -30.45
C CYS A 101 14.62 20.48 -30.65
N GLY A 102 14.86 19.29 -30.10
CA GLY A 102 16.12 18.56 -30.28
C GLY A 102 16.32 18.14 -31.74
N HIS A 103 15.26 17.71 -32.42
CA HIS A 103 15.28 17.50 -33.86
C HIS A 103 15.59 18.80 -34.59
N ALA A 104 14.84 19.88 -34.34
CA ALA A 104 15.07 21.18 -35.00
C ALA A 104 16.51 21.71 -34.83
N ALA A 105 17.11 21.56 -33.65
CA ALA A 105 18.52 21.88 -33.42
C ALA A 105 19.46 20.99 -34.23
N GLY A 106 19.15 19.70 -34.33
CA GLY A 106 19.88 18.73 -35.14
C GLY A 106 19.87 19.07 -36.63
N ASN A 107 18.71 19.38 -37.20
CA ASN A 107 18.54 19.78 -38.61
C ASN A 107 19.30 21.09 -38.91
N ALA A 108 19.43 21.97 -37.93
CA ALA A 108 20.19 23.21 -38.04
C ALA A 108 21.72 23.01 -37.86
N GLY A 109 22.21 21.77 -37.72
CA GLY A 109 23.63 21.46 -37.50
C GLY A 109 24.16 21.82 -36.11
N ARG A 110 23.28 22.11 -35.14
CA ARG A 110 23.65 22.52 -33.77
C ARG A 110 23.71 21.31 -32.83
N MET A 111 24.76 20.51 -32.99
CA MET A 111 24.94 19.22 -32.31
C MET A 111 24.90 19.33 -30.78
N ASP A 112 25.59 20.33 -30.21
CA ASP A 112 25.67 20.54 -28.76
C ASP A 112 24.30 20.85 -28.16
N ALA A 113 23.53 21.71 -28.84
CA ALA A 113 22.17 22.06 -28.43
C ALA A 113 21.24 20.84 -28.50
N ARG A 114 21.33 20.03 -29.57
CA ARG A 114 20.55 18.79 -29.64
C ARG A 114 20.92 17.81 -28.53
N LYS A 115 22.21 17.61 -28.26
CA LYS A 115 22.64 16.72 -27.17
C LYS A 115 22.04 17.18 -25.84
N ALA A 116 22.18 18.46 -25.51
CA ALA A 116 21.62 19.03 -24.28
C ALA A 116 20.10 18.84 -24.19
N LEU A 117 19.36 19.06 -25.29
CA LEU A 117 17.92 18.83 -25.32
C LEU A 117 17.52 17.36 -25.16
N TYR A 118 18.30 16.42 -25.70
CA TYR A 118 18.03 14.99 -25.54
C TYR A 118 18.33 14.50 -24.12
N ASP A 119 19.41 14.99 -23.51
CA ASP A 119 19.69 14.75 -22.11
C ASP A 119 18.56 15.31 -21.24
N ALA A 120 18.14 16.56 -21.51
CA ALA A 120 17.00 17.20 -20.84
C ALA A 120 15.71 16.38 -20.98
N ARG A 121 15.41 15.87 -22.19
CA ARG A 121 14.27 14.99 -22.46
C ARG A 121 14.29 13.75 -21.58
N GLY A 122 15.46 13.11 -21.43
CA GLY A 122 15.64 11.95 -20.55
C GLY A 122 15.18 12.24 -19.13
N TYR A 123 15.52 13.42 -18.59
CA TYR A 123 15.08 13.84 -17.27
C TYR A 123 13.56 14.10 -17.18
N PHE A 124 12.90 14.59 -18.24
CA PHE A 124 11.43 14.70 -18.23
C PHE A 124 10.76 13.31 -18.16
N VAL A 125 11.19 12.36 -19.00
CA VAL A 125 10.54 11.04 -19.12
C VAL A 125 10.80 10.14 -17.92
N SER A 126 12.05 10.06 -17.47
CA SER A 126 12.45 9.09 -16.45
C SER A 126 12.35 9.70 -15.06
N ASN A 127 12.97 10.86 -14.87
CA ASN A 127 13.21 11.44 -13.57
C ASN A 127 12.00 12.23 -13.04
N LEU A 128 11.55 13.25 -13.78
CA LEU A 128 10.44 14.11 -13.36
C LEU A 128 9.14 13.32 -13.25
N ARG A 129 8.78 12.52 -14.27
CA ARG A 129 7.62 11.62 -14.18
C ARG A 129 7.73 10.62 -13.03
N GLY A 130 8.92 10.10 -12.75
CA GLY A 130 9.18 9.25 -11.59
C GLY A 130 8.88 9.97 -10.27
N VAL A 131 9.36 11.20 -10.11
CA VAL A 131 9.07 12.06 -8.95
C VAL A 131 7.58 12.36 -8.83
N LEU A 132 6.92 12.80 -9.90
CA LEU A 132 5.50 13.15 -9.91
C LEU A 132 4.61 11.95 -9.57
N ASN A 133 4.93 10.77 -10.10
CA ASN A 133 4.22 9.53 -9.75
C ASN A 133 4.38 9.19 -8.26
N GLN A 134 5.58 9.36 -7.69
CA GLN A 134 5.79 9.12 -6.26
C GLN A 134 5.06 10.12 -5.38
N GLN A 135 5.03 11.40 -5.77
CA GLN A 135 4.25 12.43 -5.08
C GLN A 135 2.75 12.10 -5.10
N ALA A 136 2.20 11.74 -6.27
CA ALA A 136 0.81 11.32 -6.41
C ALA A 136 0.48 10.09 -5.52
N ARG A 137 1.41 9.14 -5.41
CA ARG A 137 1.26 7.97 -4.50
C ARG A 137 1.26 8.38 -3.04
N GLN A 138 2.13 9.32 -2.62
CA GLN A 138 2.15 9.82 -1.24
C GLN A 138 0.88 10.59 -0.90
N GLU A 139 0.40 11.45 -1.78
CA GLU A 139 -0.85 12.19 -1.62
C GLU A 139 -2.05 11.23 -1.51
N ALA A 140 -2.14 10.24 -2.41
CA ALA A 140 -3.18 9.21 -2.34
C ALA A 140 -3.10 8.39 -1.04
N ALA A 141 -1.90 8.08 -0.57
CA ALA A 141 -1.71 7.38 0.71
C ALA A 141 -2.14 8.23 1.91
N ALA A 142 -1.82 9.52 1.90
CA ALA A 142 -2.22 10.49 2.92
C ALA A 142 -3.75 10.69 2.95
N GLN A 143 -4.39 10.82 1.79
CA GLN A 143 -5.85 10.89 1.67
C GLN A 143 -6.53 9.64 2.24
N ARG A 144 -6.05 8.44 1.88
CA ARG A 144 -6.56 7.17 2.45
C ARG A 144 -6.32 7.06 3.95
N ALA A 145 -5.22 7.62 4.47
CA ALA A 145 -4.96 7.66 5.91
C ALA A 145 -5.95 8.60 6.62
N ALA A 146 -6.19 9.79 6.07
CA ALA A 146 -7.15 10.75 6.58
C ALA A 146 -8.59 10.20 6.56
N GLU A 147 -8.99 9.51 5.49
CA GLU A 147 -10.30 8.87 5.37
C GLU A 147 -10.48 7.77 6.43
N ARG A 148 -9.47 6.91 6.63
CA ARG A 148 -9.48 5.88 7.68
C ARG A 148 -9.56 6.48 9.08
N GLU A 149 -8.87 7.60 9.32
CA GLU A 149 -8.95 8.32 10.59
C GLU A 149 -10.35 8.89 10.83
N LYS A 150 -10.96 9.48 9.79
CA LYS A 150 -12.34 9.96 9.85
C LYS A 150 -13.32 8.82 10.15
N GLU A 151 -13.22 7.71 9.43
CA GLU A 151 -14.06 6.51 9.66
C GLU A 151 -13.87 5.96 11.08
N ARG A 152 -12.63 5.94 11.58
CA ARG A 152 -12.35 5.54 12.97
C ARG A 152 -13.07 6.44 13.97
N ARG A 153 -12.97 7.77 13.81
CA ARG A 153 -13.65 8.75 14.69
C ARG A 153 -15.17 8.60 14.63
N GLU A 154 -15.74 8.38 13.45
CA GLU A 154 -17.18 8.14 13.29
C GLU A 154 -17.61 6.84 13.99
N ARG A 155 -16.83 5.77 13.88
CA ARG A 155 -17.08 4.51 14.60
C ARG A 155 -16.97 4.66 16.11
N GLU A 156 -15.97 5.38 16.60
CA GLU A 156 -15.79 5.66 18.03
C GLU A 156 -16.94 6.52 18.58
N ALA A 157 -17.38 7.54 17.82
CA ALA A 157 -18.54 8.35 18.18
C ALA A 157 -19.83 7.53 18.21
N ALA A 158 -20.05 6.66 17.21
CA ALA A 158 -21.20 5.75 17.18
C ALA A 158 -21.18 4.75 18.34
N ALA A 159 -20.01 4.18 18.66
CA ALA A 159 -19.83 3.27 19.79
C ALA A 159 -20.07 3.98 21.12
N SER A 160 -19.58 5.21 21.29
CA SER A 160 -19.82 6.03 22.47
C SER A 160 -21.31 6.35 22.66
N LYS A 161 -22.01 6.72 21.57
CA LYS A 161 -23.46 6.95 21.59
C LYS A 161 -24.22 5.69 22.01
N LEU A 162 -23.91 4.54 21.41
CA LEU A 162 -24.55 3.27 21.76
C LEU A 162 -24.27 2.87 23.22
N ALA A 163 -23.06 3.14 23.72
CA ALA A 163 -22.71 2.89 25.12
C ALA A 163 -23.51 3.78 26.09
N ALA A 164 -23.71 5.06 25.75
CA ALA A 164 -24.53 5.99 26.52
C ALA A 164 -26.01 5.58 26.52
N GLU A 165 -26.56 5.17 25.37
CA GLU A 165 -27.93 4.66 25.26
C GLU A 165 -28.13 3.42 26.14
N ARG A 166 -27.20 2.46 26.09
CA ARG A 166 -27.24 1.27 26.96
C ARG A 166 -27.11 1.60 28.44
N ALA A 167 -26.32 2.61 28.80
CA ALA A 167 -26.21 3.07 30.19
C ALA A 167 -27.52 3.68 30.69
N ALA A 168 -28.14 4.55 29.89
CA ALA A 168 -29.45 5.14 30.21
C ALA A 168 -30.56 4.08 30.32
N GLU A 169 -30.52 3.04 29.48
CA GLU A 169 -31.46 1.92 29.58
C GLU A 169 -31.29 1.14 30.89
N ARG A 170 -30.05 0.84 31.30
CA ARG A 170 -29.78 0.19 32.59
C ARG A 170 -30.27 1.03 33.77
N GLU A 171 -30.05 2.34 33.74
CA GLU A 171 -30.54 3.24 34.80
C GLU A 171 -32.08 3.22 34.89
N ARG A 172 -32.79 3.18 33.75
CA ARG A 172 -34.26 3.06 33.73
C ARG A 172 -34.72 1.73 34.32
N GLN A 173 -34.09 0.61 33.94
CA GLN A 173 -34.41 -0.71 34.48
C GLN A 173 -34.17 -0.78 35.99
N GLU A 174 -33.07 -0.21 36.48
CA GLU A 174 -32.78 -0.15 37.92
C GLU A 174 -33.77 0.73 38.68
N ALA A 175 -34.16 1.88 38.12
CA ALA A 175 -35.15 2.76 38.72
C ALA A 175 -36.52 2.06 38.82
N GLU A 176 -36.92 1.31 37.79
CA GLU A 176 -38.13 0.51 37.79
C GLU A 176 -38.08 -0.59 38.86
N LEU A 177 -36.98 -1.35 38.92
CA LEU A 177 -36.75 -2.35 39.97
C LEU A 177 -36.79 -1.75 41.38
N ARG A 178 -36.21 -0.56 41.58
CA ARG A 178 -36.29 0.18 42.86
C ARG A 178 -37.73 0.58 43.20
N ALA A 179 -38.49 1.07 42.22
CA ALA A 179 -39.90 1.42 42.41
C ALA A 179 -40.75 0.19 42.76
N GLN A 180 -40.54 -0.94 42.07
CA GLN A 180 -41.22 -2.21 42.37
C GLN A 180 -40.91 -2.70 43.79
N ARG A 181 -39.64 -2.66 44.21
CA ARG A 181 -39.24 -3.02 45.59
C ARG A 181 -39.87 -2.10 46.64
N ALA A 182 -39.93 -0.79 46.37
CA ALA A 182 -40.57 0.16 47.27
C ALA A 182 -42.08 -0.11 47.38
N ALA A 183 -42.76 -0.42 46.28
CA ALA A 183 -44.17 -0.79 46.28
C ALA A 183 -44.43 -2.08 47.08
N GLN A 184 -43.61 -3.13 46.87
CA GLN A 184 -43.71 -4.37 47.66
C GLN A 184 -43.49 -4.14 49.15
N ALA A 185 -42.54 -3.28 49.53
CA ALA A 185 -42.29 -2.94 50.93
C ALA A 185 -43.49 -2.24 51.57
N ARG A 186 -44.14 -1.31 50.86
CA ARG A 186 -45.38 -0.65 51.32
C ARG A 186 -46.51 -1.67 51.51
N ALA A 187 -46.73 -2.55 50.55
CA ALA A 187 -47.77 -3.59 50.65
C ALA A 187 -47.53 -4.53 51.86
N ARG A 188 -46.27 -4.91 52.12
CA ARG A 188 -45.92 -5.71 53.32
C ARG A 188 -46.17 -4.95 54.62
N ALA A 189 -45.84 -3.66 54.67
CA ALA A 189 -46.08 -2.84 55.85
C ALA A 189 -47.58 -2.68 56.13
N GLU A 190 -48.39 -2.47 55.09
CA GLU A 190 -49.86 -2.43 55.20
C GLU A 190 -50.43 -3.76 55.71
N ALA A 191 -50.00 -4.89 55.14
CA ALA A 191 -50.41 -6.22 55.59
C ALA A 191 -50.02 -6.50 57.06
N GLN A 192 -48.83 -6.08 57.49
CA GLN A 192 -48.40 -6.19 58.89
C GLN A 192 -49.25 -5.33 59.82
N ALA A 193 -49.55 -4.09 59.43
CA ALA A 193 -50.42 -3.20 60.21
C ALA A 193 -51.84 -3.77 60.34
N GLU A 194 -52.35 -4.43 59.31
CA GLU A 194 -53.65 -5.12 59.35
C GLU A 194 -53.62 -6.37 60.24
N ALA A 195 -52.56 -7.20 60.13
CA ALA A 195 -52.38 -8.35 61.00
C ALA A 195 -52.26 -7.95 62.49
N GLN A 196 -51.60 -6.83 62.79
CA GLN A 196 -51.52 -6.28 64.15
C GLN A 196 -52.89 -5.81 64.66
N ARG A 197 -53.72 -5.19 63.81
CA ARG A 197 -55.09 -4.83 64.17
C ARG A 197 -55.93 -6.07 64.52
N GLN A 198 -55.86 -7.11 63.69
CA GLN A 198 -56.54 -8.39 63.97
C GLN A 198 -56.02 -9.09 65.24
N ALA A 199 -54.71 -8.99 65.54
CA ALA A 199 -54.13 -9.56 66.75
C ALA A 199 -54.59 -8.84 68.03
N GLN A 200 -54.86 -7.53 67.96
CA GLN A 200 -55.41 -6.76 69.10
C GLN A 200 -56.88 -7.09 69.37
N GLU A 201 -57.63 -7.54 68.37
CA GLU A 201 -59.01 -8.00 68.52
C GLU A 201 -59.13 -9.43 69.07
N ARG A 202 -58.03 -10.20 69.10
CA ARG A 202 -58.01 -11.54 69.70
C ARG A 202 -57.85 -11.48 71.23
N PRO A 203 -58.71 -12.16 72.01
CA PRO A 203 -58.64 -12.17 73.47
C PRO A 203 -57.31 -12.79 73.96
N ARG A 204 -56.65 -12.08 74.88
CA ARG A 204 -55.36 -12.42 75.51
C ARG A 204 -55.39 -13.82 76.15
N PRO A 205 -54.50 -14.74 75.76
CA PRO A 205 -54.14 -15.88 76.62
C PRO A 205 -53.15 -15.44 77.70
N GLU A 206 -53.35 -15.98 78.91
CA GLU A 206 -52.57 -15.70 80.12
C GLU A 206 -51.07 -16.02 79.98
N ARG A 207 -50.24 -15.12 80.52
CA ARG A 207 -48.77 -15.18 80.53
C ARG A 207 -48.25 -16.16 81.59
N GLN A 208 -47.38 -17.08 81.20
CA GLN A 208 -46.34 -17.65 82.08
C GLN A 208 -45.01 -16.90 81.89
N ARG A 209 -44.39 -16.54 83.02
CA ARG A 209 -43.10 -15.83 83.17
C ARG A 209 -41.93 -16.82 83.21
N GLN A 210 -40.84 -16.47 82.54
CA GLN A 210 -39.40 -16.75 82.82
C GLN A 210 -38.65 -16.08 81.63
N GLY A 211 -37.53 -15.37 81.69
CA GLY A 211 -36.50 -15.01 82.68
C GLY A 211 -35.30 -14.49 81.85
N THR A 212 -34.72 -13.35 82.26
CA THR A 212 -33.30 -12.85 82.18
C THR A 212 -32.30 -13.52 81.18
N SER A 213 -31.32 -12.89 80.51
CA SER A 213 -30.50 -11.66 80.63
C SER A 213 -29.49 -11.59 79.44
N GLY A 214 -29.03 -10.40 78.98
CA GLY A 214 -28.00 -10.20 77.92
C GLY A 214 -26.53 -10.32 78.41
N PRO A 215 -25.53 -9.56 77.91
CA PRO A 215 -25.19 -9.05 76.56
C PRO A 215 -23.66 -9.15 76.23
N ALA A 216 -23.18 -8.82 75.00
CA ALA A 216 -21.83 -8.27 74.66
C ALA A 216 -21.61 -8.34 73.11
N ALA A 217 -21.39 -7.23 72.38
CA ALA A 217 -20.18 -6.41 72.25
C ALA A 217 -18.99 -7.12 71.57
N SER A 218 -18.68 -6.76 70.32
CA SER A 218 -17.40 -7.01 69.64
C SER A 218 -17.34 -6.21 68.33
N THR A 219 -16.26 -5.64 67.83
CA THR A 219 -14.97 -5.12 68.33
C THR A 219 -14.41 -4.36 67.11
N ALA A 220 -13.82 -3.20 67.34
CA ALA A 220 -13.18 -2.37 66.32
C ALA A 220 -11.83 -2.95 65.87
N GLY A 221 -11.39 -2.57 64.67
CA GLY A 221 -9.98 -2.51 64.30
C GLY A 221 -9.55 -3.55 63.25
N ASN A 222 -9.11 -3.05 62.09
CA ASN A 222 -7.80 -3.36 61.54
C ASN A 222 -7.48 -2.38 60.40
N VAL A 223 -6.51 -1.50 60.69
CA VAL A 223 -5.73 -0.74 59.72
C VAL A 223 -4.55 -1.63 59.35
N SER A 224 -4.49 -2.08 58.10
CA SER A 224 -3.36 -2.84 57.57
C SER A 224 -2.42 -1.89 56.84
N ASP A 225 -1.32 -1.58 57.51
CA ASP A 225 0.06 -1.63 57.02
C ASP A 225 0.22 -1.93 55.51
N GLU A 226 0.47 -0.88 54.71
CA GLU A 226 0.95 -0.97 53.32
C GLU A 226 2.47 -1.26 53.32
N GLY A 227 2.85 -2.40 53.88
CA GLY A 227 4.19 -2.96 53.75
C GLY A 227 4.29 -3.75 52.46
N GLU A 228 5.28 -3.40 51.63
CA GLU A 228 5.71 -4.07 50.39
C GLU A 228 5.21 -5.52 50.26
N ALA A 229 4.15 -5.72 49.46
CA ALA A 229 3.80 -7.07 49.03
C ALA A 229 5.04 -7.67 48.34
N PRO A 230 5.54 -8.83 48.79
CA PRO A 230 6.71 -9.44 48.18
C PRO A 230 6.43 -9.62 46.69
N ILE A 231 7.40 -9.23 45.86
CA ILE A 231 7.33 -9.23 44.39
C ILE A 231 6.76 -10.56 43.82
N SER A 232 6.84 -11.67 44.56
CA SER A 232 6.25 -12.96 44.17
C SER A 232 4.71 -12.98 44.11
N ASP A 233 3.98 -12.33 45.03
CA ASP A 233 2.50 -12.35 45.03
C ASP A 233 1.92 -11.58 43.82
N TYR A 234 2.61 -10.51 43.42
CA TYR A 234 2.27 -9.77 42.20
C TYR A 234 2.50 -10.63 40.93
N GLY A 235 3.63 -11.33 40.86
CA GLY A 235 3.95 -12.22 39.75
C GLY A 235 2.94 -13.36 39.60
N GLU A 236 2.53 -14.00 40.69
CA GLU A 236 1.53 -15.08 40.69
C GLU A 236 0.14 -14.61 40.22
N LYS A 237 -0.32 -13.44 40.72
CA LYS A 237 -1.59 -12.84 40.28
C LYS A 237 -1.57 -12.50 38.79
N LEU A 238 -0.44 -11.99 38.29
CA LEU A 238 -0.27 -11.69 36.87
C LEU A 238 -0.34 -12.97 36.01
N VAL A 239 0.33 -14.05 36.43
CA VAL A 239 0.25 -15.35 35.74
C VAL A 239 -1.18 -15.88 35.73
N ALA A 240 -1.88 -15.84 36.87
CA ALA A 240 -3.27 -16.29 36.96
C ALA A 240 -4.21 -15.49 36.05
N ASP A 241 -4.02 -14.16 35.97
CA ASP A 241 -4.78 -13.29 35.07
C ASP A 241 -4.55 -13.64 33.59
N TYR A 242 -3.29 -13.84 33.16
CA TYR A 242 -3.01 -14.25 31.78
C TYR A 242 -3.56 -15.63 31.46
N ARG A 243 -3.44 -16.62 32.36
CA ARG A 243 -4.05 -17.94 32.15
C ARG A 243 -5.55 -17.84 31.94
N LYS A 244 -6.23 -17.04 32.76
CA LYS A 244 -7.66 -16.79 32.62
C LYS A 244 -7.99 -16.14 31.27
N LYS A 245 -7.26 -15.08 30.90
CA LYS A 245 -7.42 -14.38 29.61
C LYS A 245 -7.23 -15.30 28.41
N ILE A 246 -6.21 -16.16 28.43
CA ILE A 246 -5.93 -17.14 27.37
C ILE A 246 -7.07 -18.17 27.28
N ALA A 247 -7.54 -18.69 28.42
CA ALA A 247 -8.61 -19.67 28.47
C ALA A 247 -9.97 -19.11 27.99
N GLU A 248 -10.27 -17.85 28.33
CA GLU A 248 -11.51 -17.16 27.95
C GLU A 248 -11.48 -16.62 26.51
N THR A 249 -10.34 -16.68 25.81
CA THR A 249 -10.23 -16.21 24.43
C THR A 249 -10.90 -17.18 23.46
N GLU A 250 -11.82 -16.66 22.66
CA GLU A 250 -12.53 -17.40 21.61
C GLU A 250 -11.59 -17.89 20.51
N ASP A 251 -11.92 -19.04 19.92
CA ASP A 251 -11.17 -19.62 18.80
C ASP A 251 -11.58 -18.95 17.47
N SER A 252 -11.14 -17.71 17.27
CA SER A 252 -11.49 -16.89 16.10
C SER A 252 -10.28 -16.18 15.49
N ALA A 253 -10.38 -15.80 14.21
CA ALA A 253 -9.33 -15.03 13.52
C ALA A 253 -9.04 -13.68 14.21
N ALA A 254 -10.04 -13.04 14.83
CA ALA A 254 -9.85 -11.81 15.59
C ALA A 254 -8.99 -12.02 16.85
N SER A 255 -8.96 -13.25 17.38
CA SER A 255 -8.15 -13.60 18.55
C SER A 255 -6.66 -13.74 18.24
N LEU A 256 -6.26 -13.96 16.97
CA LEU A 256 -4.85 -14.11 16.57
C LEU A 256 -4.00 -12.91 17.00
N GLN A 257 -4.43 -11.69 16.62
CA GLN A 257 -3.69 -10.46 16.96
C GLN A 257 -3.65 -10.20 18.47
N ARG A 258 -4.69 -10.61 19.20
CA ARG A 258 -4.76 -10.45 20.65
C ARG A 258 -3.77 -11.38 21.35
N LEU A 259 -3.77 -12.66 20.98
CA LEU A 259 -2.85 -13.66 21.51
C LEU A 259 -1.39 -13.35 21.15
N ALA A 260 -1.12 -12.92 19.91
CA ALA A 260 0.22 -12.49 19.50
C ALA A 260 0.72 -11.26 20.27
N ARG A 261 -0.17 -10.30 20.55
CA ARG A 261 0.15 -9.15 21.42
C ARG A 261 0.51 -9.60 22.84
N TRP A 262 -0.28 -10.50 23.43
CA TRP A 262 0.03 -11.03 24.76
C TRP A 262 1.34 -11.81 24.78
N GLU A 263 1.66 -12.56 23.72
CA GLU A 263 2.97 -13.21 23.58
C GLU A 263 4.11 -12.20 23.69
N GLN A 264 4.04 -11.09 22.95
CA GLN A 264 5.01 -10.00 22.99
C GLN A 264 5.07 -9.32 24.38
N GLU A 265 3.91 -9.03 24.97
CA GLU A 265 3.81 -8.44 26.31
C GLU A 265 4.44 -9.32 27.39
N ILE A 266 4.21 -10.65 27.32
CA ILE A 266 4.80 -11.62 28.24
C ILE A 266 6.32 -11.65 28.05
N ARG A 267 6.82 -11.74 26.81
CA ARG A 267 8.26 -11.72 26.49
C ARG A 267 8.96 -10.46 27.00
N GLN A 268 8.34 -9.29 26.86
CA GLN A 268 8.91 -8.02 27.32
C GLN A 268 8.90 -7.87 28.85
N ARG A 269 8.02 -8.62 29.54
CA ARG A 269 7.81 -8.51 30.98
C ARG A 269 8.33 -9.73 31.75
N ILE A 270 9.13 -10.61 31.14
CA ILE A 270 9.69 -11.81 31.79
C ILE A 270 10.21 -11.54 33.21
N PRO A 271 11.03 -10.50 33.49
CA PRO A 271 11.53 -10.24 34.84
C PRO A 271 10.47 -9.91 35.90
N LYS A 272 9.23 -9.60 35.47
CA LYS A 272 8.10 -9.25 36.33
C LYS A 272 7.14 -10.42 36.58
N PHE A 273 7.30 -11.53 35.87
CA PHE A 273 6.60 -12.78 36.20
C PHE A 273 7.33 -13.48 37.34
N ALA A 274 6.67 -14.40 38.04
CA ALA A 274 7.22 -15.16 39.17
C ALA A 274 8.31 -16.18 38.74
N GLY A 275 9.24 -15.78 37.86
CA GLY A 275 10.30 -16.58 37.25
C GLY A 275 10.10 -16.88 35.76
N ASP A 276 11.19 -17.21 35.08
CA ASP A 276 11.25 -17.55 33.64
C ASP A 276 10.38 -18.76 33.29
N GLU A 277 10.23 -19.71 34.21
CA GLU A 277 9.43 -20.92 34.04
C GLU A 277 7.93 -20.60 33.87
N ALA A 278 7.39 -19.68 34.68
CA ALA A 278 5.99 -19.30 34.62
C ALA A 278 5.66 -18.54 33.32
N ALA A 279 6.58 -17.66 32.87
CA ALA A 279 6.45 -16.97 31.60
C ALA A 279 6.52 -17.96 30.43
N THR A 280 7.44 -18.93 30.47
CA THR A 280 7.56 -19.99 29.46
C THR A 280 6.28 -20.82 29.35
N ALA A 281 5.71 -21.25 30.48
CA ALA A 281 4.45 -22.00 30.50
C ALA A 281 3.26 -21.19 29.91
N LEU A 282 3.23 -19.87 30.09
CA LEU A 282 2.21 -19.02 29.45
C LEU A 282 2.42 -18.93 27.93
N LEU A 283 3.66 -18.79 27.48
CA LEU A 283 3.99 -18.75 26.05
C LEU A 283 3.63 -20.07 25.35
N GLU A 284 3.88 -21.21 26.01
CA GLU A 284 3.46 -22.53 25.51
C GLU A 284 1.93 -22.65 25.42
N GLN A 285 1.19 -22.14 26.42
CA GLN A 285 -0.27 -22.11 26.38
C GLN A 285 -0.79 -21.22 25.24
N ILE A 286 -0.18 -20.05 25.01
CA ILE A 286 -0.51 -19.18 23.88
C ILE A 286 -0.23 -19.90 22.57
N ALA A 287 0.93 -20.54 22.41
CA ALA A 287 1.28 -21.27 21.20
C ALA A 287 0.30 -22.42 20.92
N ALA A 288 -0.05 -23.20 21.96
CA ALA A 288 -1.03 -24.29 21.86
C ALA A 288 -2.42 -23.77 21.47
N LYS A 289 -2.82 -22.59 21.93
CA LYS A 289 -4.10 -21.94 21.57
C LYS A 289 -4.07 -21.33 20.17
N LEU A 290 -2.95 -20.72 19.76
CA LEU A 290 -2.77 -20.11 18.45
C LEU A 290 -2.79 -21.13 17.32
N ALA A 291 -2.18 -22.30 17.51
CA ALA A 291 -2.05 -23.32 16.45
C ALA A 291 -3.38 -23.71 15.77
N PRO A 292 -4.44 -24.15 16.49
CA PRO A 292 -5.71 -24.50 15.86
C PRO A 292 -6.43 -23.28 15.27
N ILE A 293 -6.30 -22.11 15.88
CA ILE A 293 -6.92 -20.87 15.36
C ILE A 293 -6.29 -20.47 14.03
N ARG A 294 -4.96 -20.51 13.93
CA ARG A 294 -4.22 -20.22 12.69
C ARG A 294 -4.60 -21.21 11.59
N ALA A 295 -4.66 -22.50 11.90
CA ALA A 295 -5.09 -23.54 10.95
C ALA A 295 -6.53 -23.29 10.45
N ALA A 296 -7.48 -23.09 11.35
CA ALA A 296 -8.87 -22.80 10.98
C ALA A 296 -9.03 -21.50 10.18
N THR A 297 -8.18 -20.49 10.47
CA THR A 297 -8.13 -19.23 9.73
C THR A 297 -7.62 -19.44 8.32
N ALA A 298 -6.52 -20.18 8.14
CA ALA A 298 -5.99 -20.52 6.82
C ALA A 298 -7.02 -21.28 5.98
N ASP A 299 -7.67 -22.29 6.56
CA ASP A 299 -8.78 -23.01 5.92
C ASP A 299 -9.94 -22.09 5.53
N GLY A 300 -10.25 -21.12 6.39
CA GLY A 300 -11.24 -20.09 6.12
C GLY A 300 -10.90 -19.26 4.88
N PHE A 301 -9.63 -18.88 4.70
CA PHE A 301 -9.18 -18.17 3.50
C PHE A 301 -9.26 -19.04 2.25
N MET A 302 -8.84 -20.30 2.31
CA MET A 302 -8.96 -21.23 1.18
C MET A 302 -10.42 -21.37 0.73
N ARG A 303 -11.35 -21.61 1.67
CA ARG A 303 -12.79 -21.64 1.36
C ARG A 303 -13.31 -20.31 0.80
N SER A 304 -12.81 -19.20 1.33
CA SER A 304 -13.18 -17.85 0.86
C SER A 304 -12.69 -17.60 -0.57
N ILE A 305 -11.50 -18.08 -0.93
CA ILE A 305 -10.96 -18.06 -2.30
C ILE A 305 -11.83 -18.95 -3.20
N ASP A 306 -12.22 -20.14 -2.74
CA ASP A 306 -13.08 -21.05 -3.51
C ASP A 306 -14.45 -20.46 -3.81
N SER A 307 -14.98 -19.63 -2.90
CA SER A 307 -16.27 -18.95 -3.05
C SER A 307 -16.27 -17.77 -4.04
N VAL A 308 -15.10 -17.34 -4.55
CA VAL A 308 -15.06 -16.23 -5.51
C VAL A 308 -15.75 -16.67 -6.80
N SER A 309 -16.89 -16.05 -7.09
CA SER A 309 -17.69 -16.34 -8.27
C SER A 309 -16.91 -16.10 -9.56
N ILE A 310 -17.22 -16.92 -10.56
CA ILE A 310 -16.62 -16.90 -11.90
C ILE A 310 -17.25 -15.85 -12.81
N ALA A 311 -18.34 -15.20 -12.41
CA ALA A 311 -19.22 -14.43 -13.29
C ALA A 311 -18.59 -13.22 -14.02
N SER A 312 -17.39 -12.74 -13.65
CA SER A 312 -16.64 -11.77 -14.47
C SER A 312 -15.13 -11.94 -14.30
N ASP A 313 -14.39 -11.95 -15.41
CA ASP A 313 -12.97 -12.31 -15.41
C ASP A 313 -12.07 -11.22 -14.81
N ARG A 314 -12.31 -9.95 -15.14
CA ARG A 314 -11.51 -8.82 -14.60
C ARG A 314 -11.55 -8.71 -13.08
N THR A 315 -12.67 -9.04 -12.44
CA THR A 315 -12.78 -8.92 -10.97
C THR A 315 -12.38 -10.19 -10.21
N PHE A 316 -12.25 -11.33 -10.90
CA PHE A 316 -11.95 -12.60 -10.24
C PHE A 316 -10.54 -12.64 -9.66
N VAL A 317 -9.53 -12.32 -10.48
CA VAL A 317 -8.12 -12.31 -10.07
C VAL A 317 -7.92 -11.31 -8.94
N ALA A 318 -8.38 -10.06 -9.14
CA ALA A 318 -8.28 -9.01 -8.13
C ALA A 318 -8.94 -9.39 -6.79
N ARG A 319 -10.09 -10.07 -6.80
CA ARG A 319 -10.76 -10.54 -5.58
C ARG A 319 -10.01 -11.67 -4.87
N ILE A 320 -9.34 -12.55 -5.61
CA ILE A 320 -8.47 -13.58 -5.01
C ILE A 320 -7.26 -12.90 -4.38
N GLU A 321 -6.61 -11.98 -5.09
CA GLU A 321 -5.45 -11.25 -4.58
C GLU A 321 -5.80 -10.41 -3.35
N GLU A 322 -6.98 -9.79 -3.32
CA GLU A 322 -7.47 -9.09 -2.13
C GLU A 322 -7.56 -10.03 -0.92
N LYS A 323 -8.02 -11.28 -1.11
CA LYS A 323 -8.10 -12.28 -0.04
C LYS A 323 -6.71 -12.71 0.43
N VAL A 324 -5.78 -12.95 -0.48
CA VAL A 324 -4.38 -13.27 -0.15
C VAL A 324 -3.73 -12.10 0.61
N ALA A 325 -3.90 -10.86 0.14
CA ALA A 325 -3.37 -9.67 0.80
C ALA A 325 -3.99 -9.44 2.20
N ARG A 326 -5.25 -9.84 2.42
CA ARG A 326 -5.86 -9.84 3.76
C ARG A 326 -5.25 -10.93 4.65
N ALA A 327 -4.97 -12.11 4.12
CA ALA A 327 -4.30 -13.18 4.86
C ALA A 327 -2.88 -12.77 5.30
N ALA A 328 -2.13 -12.06 4.44
CA ALA A 328 -0.78 -11.56 4.73
C ALA A 328 -0.71 -10.59 5.92
N LYS A 329 -1.83 -9.94 6.26
CA LYS A 329 -1.93 -9.00 7.39
C LYS A 329 -2.27 -9.70 8.71
N LEU A 330 -2.49 -11.00 8.69
CA LEU A 330 -2.77 -11.80 9.87
C LEU A 330 -1.50 -12.50 10.32
N ASP A 331 -1.47 -12.84 11.60
CA ASP A 331 -0.35 -13.51 12.24
C ASP A 331 -0.36 -15.03 11.93
N LEU A 332 -0.37 -15.37 10.64
CA LEU A 332 -0.22 -16.73 10.11
C LEU A 332 1.26 -17.11 10.03
N THR A 333 1.57 -18.40 10.10
CA THR A 333 2.95 -18.85 9.86
C THR A 333 3.31 -18.69 8.38
N PRO A 334 4.61 -18.56 8.04
CA PRO A 334 5.04 -18.51 6.63
C PRO A 334 4.55 -19.70 5.79
N GLU A 335 4.57 -20.92 6.33
CA GLU A 335 4.05 -22.11 5.65
C GLU A 335 2.54 -22.06 5.38
N GLN A 336 1.76 -21.59 6.36
CA GLN A 336 0.32 -21.44 6.19
C GLN A 336 -0.01 -20.39 5.13
N PHE A 337 0.71 -19.27 5.15
CA PHE A 337 0.54 -18.23 4.14
C PHE A 337 0.95 -18.73 2.74
N ALA A 338 2.08 -19.43 2.63
CA ALA A 338 2.52 -20.05 1.37
C ALA A 338 1.49 -21.07 0.83
N THR A 339 0.82 -21.81 1.72
CA THR A 339 -0.27 -22.73 1.35
C THR A 339 -1.47 -21.98 0.76
N ILE A 340 -1.84 -20.83 1.34
CA ILE A 340 -2.90 -19.97 0.82
C ILE A 340 -2.50 -19.39 -0.55
N GLU A 341 -1.26 -18.94 -0.73
CA GLU A 341 -0.77 -18.44 -2.02
C GLU A 341 -0.77 -19.53 -3.09
N ALA A 342 -0.31 -20.74 -2.76
CA ALA A 342 -0.35 -21.88 -3.67
C ALA A 342 -1.80 -22.24 -4.08
N HIS A 343 -2.73 -22.21 -3.12
CA HIS A 343 -4.16 -22.42 -3.40
C HIS A 343 -4.75 -21.31 -4.27
N ALA A 344 -4.42 -20.05 -4.00
CA ALA A 344 -4.84 -18.92 -4.82
C ALA A 344 -4.35 -19.06 -6.28
N ARG A 345 -3.07 -19.40 -6.47
CA ARG A 345 -2.49 -19.65 -7.80
C ARG A 345 -3.19 -20.80 -8.51
N SER A 346 -3.42 -21.93 -7.84
CA SER A 346 -4.11 -23.08 -8.45
C SER A 346 -5.53 -22.74 -8.90
N ARG A 347 -6.21 -21.81 -8.20
CA ARG A 347 -7.56 -21.34 -8.58
C ARG A 347 -7.54 -20.33 -9.73
N GLN A 348 -6.47 -19.56 -9.87
CA GLN A 348 -6.27 -18.62 -10.98
C GLN A 348 -5.81 -19.34 -12.27
N GLN A 349 -5.03 -20.41 -12.13
CA GLN A 349 -4.35 -21.07 -13.25
C GLN A 349 -5.27 -21.49 -14.42
N PRO A 350 -6.40 -22.19 -14.23
CA PRO A 350 -7.27 -22.56 -15.36
C PRO A 350 -7.84 -21.37 -16.14
N ARG A 351 -7.85 -20.17 -15.55
CA ARG A 351 -8.25 -18.96 -16.27
C ARG A 351 -7.11 -18.33 -17.00
N ALA A 352 -5.95 -18.24 -16.36
CA ALA A 352 -4.75 -17.81 -17.04
C ALA A 352 -4.48 -18.70 -18.26
N ASP A 353 -4.61 -20.02 -18.13
CA ASP A 353 -4.49 -20.97 -19.24
C ASP A 353 -5.48 -20.66 -20.39
N ARG A 354 -6.75 -20.37 -20.08
CA ARG A 354 -7.74 -20.00 -21.10
C ARG A 354 -7.48 -18.64 -21.72
N ALA A 355 -7.02 -17.67 -20.94
CA ALA A 355 -6.67 -16.35 -21.44
C ALA A 355 -5.42 -16.42 -22.35
N LEU A 356 -4.43 -17.22 -21.98
CA LEU A 356 -3.26 -17.49 -22.82
C LEU A 356 -3.65 -18.19 -24.12
N ALA A 357 -4.55 -19.18 -24.08
CA ALA A 357 -5.05 -19.83 -25.29
C ALA A 357 -5.85 -18.86 -26.19
N ALA A 358 -6.72 -18.03 -25.62
CA ALA A 358 -7.48 -17.05 -26.38
C ALA A 358 -6.58 -15.96 -26.98
N ALA A 359 -5.54 -15.54 -26.25
CA ALA A 359 -4.56 -14.60 -26.78
C ALA A 359 -3.69 -15.25 -27.86
N GLU A 360 -3.32 -16.52 -27.71
CA GLU A 360 -2.64 -17.29 -28.76
C GLU A 360 -3.46 -17.31 -30.05
N GLU A 361 -4.78 -17.52 -29.97
CA GLU A 361 -5.69 -17.45 -31.12
C GLU A 361 -5.78 -16.03 -31.73
N ALA A 362 -5.63 -14.98 -30.92
CA ALA A 362 -5.71 -13.59 -31.36
C ALA A 362 -4.41 -13.06 -32.01
N LEU A 363 -3.29 -13.81 -31.93
CA LEU A 363 -2.01 -13.41 -32.52
C LEU A 363 -2.11 -13.17 -34.04
N ASP A 364 -2.98 -13.91 -34.73
CA ASP A 364 -3.18 -13.78 -36.17
C ASP A 364 -3.97 -12.51 -36.55
N GLU A 365 -4.59 -11.82 -35.59
CA GLU A 365 -5.33 -10.57 -35.84
C GLU A 365 -4.41 -9.36 -35.99
N PHE A 366 -3.16 -9.46 -35.54
CA PHE A 366 -2.17 -8.39 -35.69
C PHE A 366 -1.72 -8.27 -37.15
N PRO A 367 -1.78 -7.06 -37.74
CA PRO A 367 -1.46 -6.87 -39.14
C PRO A 367 0.03 -7.02 -39.44
N GLU A 368 0.38 -7.58 -40.59
CA GLU A 368 1.75 -7.74 -41.10
C GLU A 368 2.32 -6.39 -41.58
N SER A 369 2.62 -5.50 -40.63
CA SER A 369 3.10 -4.13 -40.85
C SER A 369 3.90 -3.65 -39.64
N LEU A 370 4.63 -2.54 -39.78
CA LEU A 370 5.31 -1.90 -38.65
C LEU A 370 4.34 -1.55 -37.51
N LYS A 371 3.14 -1.10 -37.86
CA LYS A 371 2.10 -0.80 -36.88
C LYS A 371 1.63 -2.04 -36.12
N GLY A 372 1.50 -3.18 -36.80
CA GLY A 372 1.11 -4.43 -36.15
C GLY A 372 2.24 -5.03 -35.31
N LEU A 373 3.49 -4.86 -35.75
CA LEU A 373 4.67 -5.22 -34.95
C LEU A 373 4.67 -4.45 -33.63
N ASP A 374 4.43 -3.13 -33.70
CA ASP A 374 4.36 -2.25 -32.55
C ASP A 374 3.25 -2.66 -31.55
N ALA A 375 2.05 -2.91 -32.09
CA ALA A 375 0.90 -3.33 -31.30
C ALA A 375 1.12 -4.70 -30.64
N LEU A 376 1.75 -5.64 -31.35
CA LEU A 376 2.03 -6.97 -30.81
C LEU A 376 3.10 -6.91 -29.70
N GLN A 377 4.11 -6.06 -29.82
CA GLN A 377 5.11 -5.87 -28.76
C GLN A 377 4.50 -5.29 -27.48
N GLU A 378 3.59 -4.31 -27.64
CA GLU A 378 2.85 -3.73 -26.50
C GLU A 378 1.98 -4.79 -25.81
N ASP A 379 1.18 -5.52 -26.58
CA ASP A 379 0.32 -6.60 -26.06
C ASP A 379 1.15 -7.71 -25.38
N PHE A 380 2.27 -8.10 -26.01
CA PHE A 380 3.19 -9.10 -25.44
C PHE A 380 3.78 -8.66 -24.10
N GLY A 381 4.13 -7.38 -23.95
CA GLY A 381 4.59 -6.78 -22.71
C GLY A 381 3.52 -6.81 -21.61
N GLU A 382 2.28 -6.39 -21.94
CA GLU A 382 1.16 -6.39 -21.00
C GLU A 382 0.77 -7.81 -20.56
N MET A 383 0.63 -8.74 -21.50
CA MET A 383 0.29 -10.14 -21.23
C MET A 383 1.34 -10.82 -20.35
N ARG A 384 2.62 -10.53 -20.57
CA ARG A 384 3.72 -11.08 -19.76
C ARG A 384 3.69 -10.57 -18.33
N ALA A 385 3.35 -9.29 -18.12
CA ALA A 385 3.25 -8.69 -16.79
C ALA A 385 2.05 -9.23 -16.00
N ASP A 386 0.92 -9.47 -16.67
CA ASP A 386 -0.34 -9.81 -16.00
C ASP A 386 -0.66 -11.31 -16.01
N ILE A 387 -0.67 -11.98 -17.16
CA ILE A 387 -1.36 -13.29 -17.26
C ILE A 387 -0.37 -14.45 -17.28
N VAL A 388 0.79 -14.26 -17.92
CA VAL A 388 1.76 -15.35 -18.14
C VAL A 388 2.15 -15.99 -16.83
N ASP A 389 2.58 -15.26 -15.80
CA ASP A 389 3.07 -15.87 -14.55
C ASP A 389 2.03 -16.66 -13.74
N ARG A 390 0.74 -16.52 -14.08
CA ARG A 390 -0.37 -17.22 -13.43
C ARG A 390 -0.79 -18.48 -14.18
N GLY A 391 -0.36 -18.64 -15.44
CA GLY A 391 -0.64 -19.79 -16.28
C GLY A 391 0.20 -21.02 -15.91
N SER A 392 -0.25 -22.18 -16.35
CA SER A 392 0.52 -23.42 -16.34
C SER A 392 1.78 -23.27 -17.20
N GLU A 393 2.83 -24.00 -16.84
CA GLU A 393 4.07 -24.01 -17.62
C GLU A 393 3.83 -24.35 -19.11
N ALA A 394 2.93 -25.30 -19.38
CA ALA A 394 2.56 -25.69 -20.73
C ALA A 394 1.87 -24.54 -21.50
N ALA A 395 0.85 -23.90 -20.92
CA ALA A 395 0.14 -22.80 -21.59
C ALA A 395 1.06 -21.59 -21.83
N ARG A 396 1.91 -21.25 -20.85
CA ARG A 396 2.91 -20.19 -21.01
C ARG A 396 3.88 -20.49 -22.14
N THR A 397 4.40 -21.72 -22.17
CA THR A 397 5.37 -22.14 -23.19
C THR A 397 4.73 -22.11 -24.58
N SER A 398 3.49 -22.58 -24.72
CA SER A 398 2.72 -22.53 -25.97
C SER A 398 2.55 -21.10 -26.46
N TYR A 399 1.96 -20.25 -25.63
CA TYR A 399 1.70 -18.85 -25.97
C TYR A 399 2.99 -18.09 -26.32
N LEU A 400 4.04 -18.19 -25.48
CA LEU A 400 5.30 -17.48 -25.72
C LEU A 400 5.98 -17.96 -27.01
N ALA A 401 5.88 -19.25 -27.35
CA ALA A 401 6.41 -19.77 -28.61
C ALA A 401 5.62 -19.24 -29.81
N ALA A 402 4.28 -19.25 -29.74
CA ALA A 402 3.41 -18.73 -30.78
C ALA A 402 3.61 -17.22 -30.99
N ALA A 403 3.64 -16.45 -29.90
CA ALA A 403 3.85 -15.00 -29.95
C ALA A 403 5.21 -14.63 -30.54
N ARG A 404 6.29 -15.35 -30.17
CA ARG A 404 7.62 -15.16 -30.80
C ARG A 404 7.62 -15.47 -32.29
N ALA A 405 6.96 -16.56 -32.68
CA ALA A 405 6.83 -16.93 -34.09
C ALA A 405 6.07 -15.86 -34.87
N ARG A 406 4.95 -15.37 -34.34
CA ARG A 406 4.16 -14.31 -34.97
C ARG A 406 4.90 -12.98 -35.00
N LEU A 407 5.58 -12.60 -33.92
CA LEU A 407 6.42 -11.40 -33.86
C LEU A 407 7.50 -11.44 -34.94
N THR A 408 8.14 -12.58 -35.12
CA THR A 408 9.16 -12.79 -36.17
C THR A 408 8.55 -12.71 -37.57
N GLU A 409 7.39 -13.32 -37.78
CA GLU A 409 6.68 -13.26 -39.06
C GLU A 409 6.31 -11.81 -39.43
N ILE A 410 5.63 -11.09 -38.52
CA ILE A 410 5.26 -9.69 -38.74
C ILE A 410 6.51 -8.83 -38.96
N ALA A 411 7.57 -9.03 -38.17
CA ALA A 411 8.82 -8.31 -38.36
C ALA A 411 9.43 -8.57 -39.74
N ARG A 412 9.39 -9.81 -40.24
CA ARG A 412 9.86 -10.16 -41.58
C ARG A 412 9.04 -9.48 -42.67
N GLU A 413 7.72 -9.52 -42.56
CA GLU A 413 6.82 -8.90 -43.55
C GLU A 413 6.86 -7.37 -43.51
N ALA A 414 7.13 -6.78 -42.34
CA ALA A 414 7.28 -5.33 -42.17
C ALA A 414 8.66 -4.79 -42.62
N LEU A 415 9.62 -5.64 -42.99
CA LEU A 415 10.96 -5.21 -43.44
C LEU A 415 10.91 -4.21 -44.60
N PRO A 416 10.12 -4.41 -45.68
CA PRO A 416 10.06 -3.45 -46.77
C PRO A 416 9.48 -2.09 -46.34
N GLU A 417 8.46 -2.10 -45.47
CA GLU A 417 7.89 -0.87 -44.90
C GLU A 417 8.92 -0.15 -44.02
N PHE A 418 9.71 -0.89 -43.26
CA PHE A 418 10.83 -0.35 -42.48
C PHE A 418 11.92 0.25 -43.36
N GLU A 419 12.31 -0.44 -44.44
CA GLU A 419 13.28 0.07 -45.40
C GLU A 419 12.78 1.37 -46.05
N GLU A 420 11.53 1.41 -46.50
CA GLU A 420 10.89 2.62 -47.04
C GLU A 420 10.84 3.75 -46.01
N PHE A 421 10.48 3.45 -44.76
CA PHE A 421 10.51 4.41 -43.66
C PHE A 421 11.92 4.99 -43.47
N VAL A 422 12.95 4.14 -43.36
CA VAL A 422 14.34 4.56 -43.16
C VAL A 422 14.90 5.34 -44.34
N ASP A 423 14.55 4.95 -45.57
CA ASP A 423 14.94 5.63 -46.81
C ASP A 423 14.23 6.98 -46.98
N GLY A 424 12.99 7.10 -46.49
CA GLY A 424 12.22 8.34 -46.49
C GLY A 424 12.74 9.40 -45.50
N LEU A 425 13.54 9.00 -44.51
CA LEU A 425 14.19 9.94 -43.61
C LEU A 425 15.32 10.70 -44.32
N GLU A 426 15.61 11.92 -43.89
CA GLU A 426 16.75 12.68 -44.44
C GLU A 426 18.07 11.99 -44.05
N ASP A 427 19.12 12.14 -44.87
CA ASP A 427 20.48 11.63 -44.58
C ASP A 427 21.21 12.54 -43.57
N GLU A 428 20.52 12.85 -42.49
CA GLU A 428 21.04 13.63 -41.38
C GLU A 428 21.07 12.79 -40.10
N TRP A 429 22.07 13.05 -39.25
CA TRP A 429 22.32 12.31 -38.01
C TRP A 429 21.13 12.28 -37.04
N TRP A 430 20.16 13.17 -37.21
CA TRP A 430 18.96 13.21 -36.39
C TRP A 430 17.84 12.28 -36.79
N SER A 431 17.98 11.62 -37.93
CA SER A 431 17.11 10.54 -38.36
C SER A 431 17.30 9.27 -37.53
N MET A 432 18.48 9.05 -36.91
CA MET A 432 18.77 7.82 -36.16
C MET A 432 17.89 7.60 -34.91
N PRO A 433 17.64 8.60 -34.04
CA PRO A 433 16.68 8.44 -32.94
C PRO A 433 15.26 8.10 -33.39
N ALA A 434 14.81 8.59 -34.54
CA ALA A 434 13.47 8.25 -35.06
C ALA A 434 13.38 6.76 -35.39
N ILE A 435 14.47 6.18 -35.91
CA ILE A 435 14.62 4.74 -36.16
C ILE A 435 14.65 3.97 -34.83
N GLU A 436 15.40 4.45 -33.84
CA GLU A 436 15.49 3.83 -32.50
C GLU A 436 14.17 3.91 -31.71
N LEU A 437 13.26 4.82 -32.04
CA LEU A 437 11.92 4.91 -31.43
C LEU A 437 10.85 4.06 -32.12
N THR A 438 11.19 3.40 -33.24
CA THR A 438 10.30 2.43 -33.88
C THR A 438 10.27 1.11 -33.13
N ALA A 439 9.46 0.15 -33.60
CA ALA A 439 9.34 -1.20 -33.07
C ALA A 439 10.70 -1.92 -32.83
N VAL A 440 11.75 -1.55 -33.56
CA VAL A 440 13.10 -2.13 -33.42
C VAL A 440 13.78 -1.76 -32.09
N GLY A 441 13.43 -0.61 -31.49
CA GLY A 441 14.01 -0.15 -30.22
C GLY A 441 13.10 -0.34 -29.01
N LYS A 442 11.97 -1.02 -29.17
CA LYS A 442 11.05 -1.36 -28.06
C LYS A 442 11.40 -2.71 -27.45
N ASP A 443 11.09 -2.84 -26.15
CA ASP A 443 11.18 -4.10 -25.42
C ASP A 443 10.37 -5.19 -26.13
N GLY A 444 10.95 -6.38 -26.27
CA GLY A 444 10.36 -7.51 -26.98
C GLY A 444 10.92 -7.72 -28.38
N PHE A 445 11.53 -6.72 -29.04
CA PHE A 445 12.16 -6.94 -30.35
C PHE A 445 13.33 -7.92 -30.28
N GLU A 446 14.00 -8.05 -29.13
CA GLU A 446 15.07 -9.03 -28.88
C GLU A 446 14.62 -10.49 -29.04
N GLU A 447 13.31 -10.74 -28.96
CA GLU A 447 12.68 -12.04 -29.11
C GLU A 447 12.43 -12.43 -30.59
N VAL A 448 12.63 -11.49 -31.53
CA VAL A 448 12.60 -11.77 -32.98
C VAL A 448 13.80 -12.61 -33.38
N ASP A 449 13.61 -13.52 -34.34
CA ASP A 449 14.70 -14.35 -34.86
C ASP A 449 15.90 -13.51 -35.32
N ALA A 450 17.10 -14.03 -35.04
CA ALA A 450 18.34 -13.29 -35.20
C ALA A 450 18.64 -12.89 -36.66
N ASP A 451 18.17 -13.67 -37.64
CA ASP A 451 18.32 -13.38 -39.07
C ASP A 451 17.48 -12.17 -39.48
N VAL A 452 16.23 -12.09 -39.02
CA VAL A 452 15.35 -10.94 -39.26
C VAL A 452 15.92 -9.71 -38.58
N ARG A 453 16.35 -9.79 -37.30
CA ARG A 453 17.01 -8.67 -36.61
C ARG A 453 18.25 -8.18 -37.34
N THR A 454 19.07 -9.11 -37.85
CA THR A 454 20.27 -8.75 -38.63
C THR A 454 19.91 -7.97 -39.89
N ALA A 455 18.77 -8.27 -40.53
CA ALA A 455 18.30 -7.50 -41.68
C ALA A 455 17.90 -6.07 -41.30
N TYR A 456 17.17 -5.88 -40.20
CA TYR A 456 16.88 -4.55 -39.65
C TYR A 456 18.18 -3.79 -39.33
N ASP A 457 19.11 -4.41 -38.61
CA ASP A 457 20.42 -3.82 -38.27
C ASP A 457 21.22 -3.41 -39.52
N ALA A 458 21.16 -4.21 -40.59
CA ALA A 458 21.83 -3.89 -41.85
C ALA A 458 21.25 -2.64 -42.52
N ILE A 459 19.92 -2.47 -42.51
CA ILE A 459 19.23 -1.26 -42.99
C ILE A 459 19.66 -0.05 -42.15
N ILE A 460 19.65 -0.17 -40.82
CA ILE A 460 20.06 0.88 -39.89
C ILE A 460 21.54 1.27 -40.12
N ALA A 461 22.42 0.28 -40.31
CA ALA A 461 23.84 0.50 -40.57
C ALA A 461 24.09 1.13 -41.95
N ALA A 462 23.30 0.77 -42.96
CA ALA A 462 23.36 1.42 -44.28
C ALA A 462 22.97 2.89 -44.18
N LYS A 463 21.87 3.22 -43.48
CA LYS A 463 21.46 4.61 -43.22
C LYS A 463 22.54 5.40 -42.49
N ARG A 464 23.11 4.81 -41.43
CA ARG A 464 24.21 5.44 -40.66
C ARG A 464 25.40 5.79 -41.55
N ARG A 465 25.80 4.89 -42.45
CA ARG A 465 26.88 5.16 -43.42
C ARG A 465 26.55 6.29 -44.40
N ARG A 466 25.31 6.33 -44.93
CA ARG A 466 24.88 7.45 -45.80
C ARG A 466 24.98 8.80 -45.09
N ILE A 467 24.53 8.85 -43.83
CA ILE A 467 24.64 10.04 -42.98
C ILE A 467 26.10 10.43 -42.78
N GLU A 468 26.97 9.48 -42.44
CA GLU A 468 28.40 9.73 -42.23
C GLU A 468 29.09 10.25 -43.50
N ASP A 469 28.74 9.71 -44.67
CA ASP A 469 29.27 10.14 -45.96
C ASP A 469 28.76 11.53 -46.35
N ALA A 470 27.49 11.87 -46.06
CA ALA A 470 26.91 13.18 -46.33
C ALA A 470 27.52 14.31 -45.48
N GLN A 471 28.15 13.96 -44.36
CA GLN A 471 28.83 14.90 -43.44
C GLN A 471 30.30 15.14 -43.78
N ARG A 472 30.88 14.40 -44.73
CA ARG A 472 32.25 14.57 -45.21
C ARG A 472 32.29 15.50 -46.41
#